data_AF-A0A6B0ZBA8-F1
#
_entry.id   AF-A0A6B0ZBA8-F1
#
_cell.length_a   1.000
_cell.length_b   1.000
_cell.length_c   1.000
_cell.angle_alpha   90.00
_cell.angle_beta   90.00
_cell.angle_gamma   90.00
#
_symmetry.space_group_name_H-M   'P 1'
#
loop_
_entity.id
_entity.type
_entity.pdbx_description
1 polymer ?
#
loop_
_entity_poly.entity_id
_entity_poly.type
_entity_poly.pdbx_seq_one_letter_code
_entity_poly.pdbx_strand_id
1 'polypeptide(L)'
;MRFPIIPIDATASTVLALLAALPLAISVFVVVSGGGPARYFASQSWISLTLSVGLPVLITLLLVYFLYGGYRSSVTITGDALEFSVPVYGRSIPLDTIEPSGAHVVNMRTDREVRLGVRTNGLGSLGYSLGWFRLVGGGKALVALTDRSSVASLPLNDGTTLLVSLEEPAVFIQALQAARAN
;
A
#
# COMPACT_ATOMS: atom_id res chain seq x y z
N MET A 1 8.45 -5.81 -19.01
CA MET A 1 7.19 -5.05 -19.26
C MET A 1 6.69 -4.46 -17.96
N ARG A 2 6.31 -3.17 -17.92
CA ARG A 2 5.84 -2.48 -16.71
C ARG A 2 4.33 -2.31 -16.75
N PHE A 3 3.68 -2.62 -15.63
CA PHE A 3 2.25 -2.53 -15.42
C PHE A 3 1.98 -1.63 -14.20
N PRO A 4 1.38 -0.43 -14.39
CA PRO A 4 1.08 0.46 -13.28
C PRO A 4 -0.03 -0.12 -12.40
N ILE A 5 0.07 0.12 -11.09
CA ILE A 5 -1.04 -0.12 -10.17
C ILE A 5 -2.07 0.98 -10.37
N ILE A 6 -3.36 0.65 -10.31
CA ILE A 6 -4.45 1.65 -10.40
C ILE A 6 -4.16 2.76 -9.38
N PRO A 7 -4.19 4.06 -9.74
CA PRO A 7 -3.95 5.11 -8.77
C PRO A 7 -5.03 5.10 -7.67
N ILE A 8 -4.67 5.57 -6.48
CA ILE A 8 -5.64 5.75 -5.39
C ILE A 8 -6.76 6.68 -5.89
N ASP A 9 -8.02 6.31 -5.65
CA ASP A 9 -9.15 7.12 -6.09
C ASP A 9 -9.13 8.52 -5.45
N ALA A 10 -9.74 9.51 -6.13
CA ALA A 10 -9.71 10.90 -5.72
C ALA A 10 -10.31 11.15 -4.31
N THR A 11 -11.29 10.33 -3.91
CA THR A 11 -11.92 10.46 -2.60
C THR A 11 -10.99 9.92 -1.52
N ALA A 12 -10.45 8.72 -1.71
CA ALA A 12 -9.49 8.11 -0.79
C ALA A 12 -8.22 8.96 -0.65
N SER A 13 -7.70 9.51 -1.74
CA SER A 13 -6.53 10.39 -1.68
C SER A 13 -6.81 11.68 -0.93
N THR A 14 -7.99 12.29 -1.11
CA THR A 14 -8.42 13.45 -0.34
C THR A 14 -8.54 13.13 1.15
N VAL A 15 -9.18 12.01 1.50
CA VAL A 15 -9.32 11.56 2.89
C VAL A 15 -7.96 11.33 3.55
N LEU A 16 -7.04 10.67 2.86
CA LEU A 16 -5.69 10.42 3.35
C LEU A 16 -4.87 11.72 3.46
N ALA A 17 -5.04 12.67 2.54
CA ALA A 17 -4.38 13.98 2.61
C ALA A 17 -4.89 14.80 3.80
N LEU A 18 -6.20 14.81 4.05
CA LEU A 18 -6.78 15.46 5.23
C LEU A 18 -6.31 14.79 6.53
N LEU A 19 -6.25 13.45 6.55
CA LEU A 19 -5.74 12.70 7.68
C LEU A 19 -4.25 12.99 7.93
N ALA A 20 -3.44 13.16 6.88
CA ALA A 20 -2.05 13.55 6.99
C ALA A 20 -1.88 14.99 7.48
N ALA A 21 -2.78 15.90 7.10
CA ALA A 21 -2.74 17.29 7.56
C ALA A 21 -3.16 17.46 9.03
N LEU A 22 -3.99 16.55 9.57
CA LEU A 22 -4.58 16.68 10.90
C LEU A 22 -3.54 16.73 12.04
N PRO A 23 -2.54 15.82 12.15
CA PRO A 23 -1.51 15.91 13.18
C PRO A 23 -0.74 17.24 13.13
N LEU A 24 -0.42 17.72 11.93
CA LEU A 24 0.24 19.01 11.73
C LEU A 24 -0.64 20.16 12.21
N ALA A 25 -1.93 20.16 11.87
CA ALA A 25 -2.88 21.18 12.31
C ALA A 25 -3.03 21.21 13.85
N ILE A 26 -3.07 20.04 14.50
CA ILE A 26 -3.08 19.93 15.96
C ILE A 26 -1.80 20.51 16.55
N SER A 27 -0.64 20.20 15.96
CA SER A 27 0.64 20.74 16.40
C SER A 27 0.69 22.27 16.32
N VAL A 28 0.27 22.83 15.18
CA VAL A 28 0.18 24.28 14.99
C VAL A 28 -0.76 24.92 16.01
N PHE A 29 -1.94 24.34 16.22
CA PHE A 29 -2.90 24.82 17.21
C PHE A 29 -2.31 24.84 18.63
N VAL A 30 -1.63 23.77 19.04
CA VAL A 30 -0.98 23.70 20.36
C VAL A 30 0.09 24.80 20.51
N VAL A 31 0.94 24.98 19.50
CA VAL A 31 2.00 26.00 19.54
C VAL A 31 1.41 27.42 19.61
N VAL A 32 0.36 27.70 18.84
CA VAL A 32 -0.31 29.02 18.84
C VAL A 32 -1.03 29.27 20.16
N SER A 33 -1.78 28.29 20.68
CA SER A 33 -2.51 28.40 21.95
C SER A 33 -1.58 28.56 23.16
N GLY A 34 -0.34 28.09 23.07
CA GLY A 34 0.72 28.28 24.06
C GLY A 34 1.35 29.68 24.10
N GLY A 35 0.73 30.69 23.47
CA GLY A 35 1.26 32.05 23.43
C GLY A 35 2.23 32.32 22.26
N GLY A 36 2.18 31.49 21.22
CA GLY A 36 2.97 31.62 20.01
C GLY A 36 4.31 30.88 20.04
N PRO A 37 4.95 30.68 18.87
CA PRO A 37 6.10 29.80 18.71
C PRO A 37 7.29 30.20 19.59
N ALA A 38 7.66 31.48 19.61
CA ALA A 38 8.82 31.94 20.37
C ALA A 38 8.72 31.63 21.86
N ARG A 39 7.54 31.83 22.47
CA ARG A 39 7.32 31.54 23.88
C ARG A 39 7.21 30.05 24.13
N TYR A 40 6.44 29.34 23.30
CA TYR A 40 6.21 27.91 23.41
C TYR A 40 7.52 27.11 23.37
N PHE A 41 8.41 27.38 22.41
CA PHE A 41 9.68 26.67 22.29
C PHE A 41 10.68 27.02 23.40
N ALA A 42 10.64 28.25 23.94
CA ALA A 42 11.53 28.67 25.01
C ALA A 42 11.13 28.11 26.39
N SER A 43 9.84 27.85 26.61
CA SER A 43 9.34 27.36 27.91
C SER A 43 9.23 25.84 28.02
N GLN A 44 9.25 25.12 26.91
CA GLN A 44 8.89 23.70 26.90
C GLN A 44 10.11 22.78 27.04
N SER A 45 9.92 21.71 27.81
CA SER A 45 10.87 20.61 27.83
C SER A 45 10.94 19.90 26.47
N TRP A 46 12.10 19.34 26.16
CA TRP A 46 12.32 18.55 24.95
C TRP A 46 11.34 17.39 24.74
N ILE A 47 10.87 16.74 25.83
CA ILE A 47 9.82 15.70 25.78
C ILE A 47 8.51 16.30 25.28
N SER A 48 8.11 17.47 25.81
CA SER A 48 6.88 18.15 25.41
C SER A 48 6.94 18.52 23.93
N LEU A 49 8.07 19.08 23.47
CA LEU A 49 8.29 19.42 22.07
C LEU A 49 8.26 18.19 21.15
N THR A 50 8.82 17.07 21.61
CA THR A 50 8.79 15.81 20.85
C THR A 50 7.35 15.33 20.68
N LEU A 51 6.54 15.35 21.74
CA LEU A 51 5.16 14.86 21.67
C LEU A 51 4.23 15.81 20.92
N SER A 52 4.41 17.12 21.05
CA SER A 52 3.51 18.11 20.44
C SER A 52 3.88 18.52 19.03
N VAL A 53 5.15 18.38 18.62
CA VAL A 53 5.64 18.79 17.30
C VAL A 53 6.35 17.64 16.60
N GLY A 54 7.36 17.04 17.23
CA GLY A 54 8.19 16.02 16.59
C GLY A 54 7.39 14.81 16.08
N LEU A 55 6.58 14.21 16.96
CA LEU A 55 5.78 13.04 16.65
C LEU A 55 4.68 13.33 15.62
N PRO A 56 3.87 14.42 15.72
CA PRO A 56 2.93 14.79 14.67
C PRO A 56 3.57 15.05 13.30
N VAL A 57 4.73 15.71 13.25
CA VAL A 57 5.47 15.93 12.00
C VAL A 57 5.93 14.58 11.43
N LEU A 58 6.50 13.69 12.25
CA LEU A 58 6.91 12.36 11.81
C LEU A 58 5.72 11.56 11.25
N ILE A 59 4.59 11.54 11.95
CA ILE A 59 3.37 10.86 11.49
C ILE A 59 2.90 11.43 10.14
N THR A 60 2.89 12.76 10.01
CA THR A 60 2.52 13.45 8.76
C THR A 60 3.44 13.03 7.61
N LEU A 61 4.75 13.04 7.82
CA LEU A 61 5.73 12.64 6.82
C LEU A 61 5.58 11.17 6.41
N LEU A 62 5.32 10.28 7.37
CA LEU A 62 5.05 8.87 7.08
C LEU A 62 3.80 8.70 6.22
N LEU A 63 2.70 9.38 6.54
CA LEU A 63 1.46 9.31 5.77
C LEU A 63 1.64 9.84 4.35
N VAL A 64 2.35 10.96 4.18
CA VAL A 64 2.70 11.52 2.87
C VAL A 64 3.58 10.56 2.07
N TYR A 65 4.56 9.91 2.71
CA TYR A 65 5.42 8.91 2.08
C TYR A 65 4.60 7.74 1.50
N PHE A 66 3.65 7.20 2.27
CA PHE A 66 2.79 6.11 1.80
C PHE A 66 1.85 6.54 0.66
N LEU A 67 1.28 7.74 0.75
CA LEU A 67 0.46 8.32 -0.32
C LEU A 67 1.25 8.44 -1.62
N TYR A 68 2.42 9.04 -1.55
CA TYR A 68 3.30 9.22 -2.70
C TYR A 68 3.78 7.89 -3.28
N GLY A 69 4.14 6.94 -2.41
CA GLY A 69 4.53 5.59 -2.82
C GLY A 69 3.39 4.84 -3.50
N GLY A 70 2.14 5.02 -3.07
CA GLY A 70 0.95 4.46 -3.71
C GLY A 70 0.82 4.87 -5.18
N TYR A 71 1.02 6.17 -5.49
CA TYR A 71 0.97 6.68 -6.88
C TYR A 71 2.11 6.20 -7.77
N ARG A 72 3.25 5.81 -7.19
CA ARG A 72 4.41 5.31 -7.94
C ARG A 72 4.49 3.79 -7.97
N SER A 73 3.53 3.11 -7.36
CA SER A 73 3.55 1.67 -7.26
C SER A 73 3.32 1.02 -8.63
N SER A 74 4.11 0.01 -8.95
CA SER A 74 4.00 -0.71 -10.22
C SER A 74 4.56 -2.12 -10.12
N VAL A 75 4.09 -2.98 -11.01
CA VAL A 75 4.63 -4.33 -11.19
C VAL A 75 5.39 -4.37 -12.51
N THR A 76 6.64 -4.84 -12.49
CA THR A 76 7.44 -4.96 -13.71
C THR A 76 7.92 -6.38 -13.89
N ILE A 77 7.64 -6.99 -15.04
CA ILE A 77 8.21 -8.28 -15.43
C ILE A 77 9.57 -8.00 -16.09
N THR A 78 10.66 -8.51 -15.52
CA THR A 78 12.04 -8.30 -15.95
C THR A 78 12.75 -9.63 -16.05
N GLY A 79 13.01 -10.12 -17.27
CA GLY A 79 13.70 -11.39 -17.47
C GLY A 79 12.98 -12.54 -16.77
N ASP A 80 13.63 -13.10 -15.75
CA ASP A 80 13.21 -14.23 -14.92
C ASP A 80 12.54 -13.82 -13.59
N ALA A 81 12.30 -12.52 -13.37
CA ALA A 81 11.70 -12.02 -12.13
C ALA A 81 10.55 -11.02 -12.35
N LEU A 82 9.65 -10.98 -11.37
CA LEU A 82 8.62 -9.96 -11.21
C LEU A 82 9.05 -8.98 -10.12
N GLU A 83 9.33 -7.75 -10.52
CA GLU A 83 9.63 -6.64 -9.63
C GLU A 83 8.33 -6.02 -9.11
N PHE A 84 8.02 -6.32 -7.87
CA PHE A 84 6.91 -5.71 -7.14
C PHE A 84 7.40 -4.43 -6.47
N SER A 85 7.13 -3.27 -7.07
CA SER A 85 7.59 -1.97 -6.57
C SER A 85 6.47 -1.25 -5.83
N VAL A 86 6.48 -1.34 -4.50
CA VAL A 86 5.51 -0.67 -3.60
C VAL A 86 6.25 -0.12 -2.37
N PRO A 87 5.74 0.91 -1.68
CA PRO A 87 6.43 1.47 -0.52
C PRO A 87 6.54 0.42 0.59
N VAL A 88 7.71 0.34 1.22
CA VAL A 88 8.08 -0.60 2.32
C VAL A 88 8.11 -2.08 1.94
N TYR A 89 7.20 -2.57 1.10
CA TYR A 89 7.04 -4.00 0.79
C TYR A 89 7.54 -4.39 -0.61
N GLY A 90 8.29 -3.49 -1.26
CA GLY A 90 8.85 -3.75 -2.57
C GLY A 90 9.83 -4.93 -2.55
N ARG A 91 9.72 -5.83 -3.52
CA ARG A 91 10.57 -7.02 -3.63
C ARG A 91 10.60 -7.57 -5.04
N SER A 92 11.69 -8.24 -5.36
CA SER A 92 11.78 -9.10 -6.55
C SER A 92 11.22 -10.48 -6.22
N ILE A 93 10.36 -11.00 -7.09
CA ILE A 93 9.72 -12.32 -6.98
C ILE A 93 10.15 -13.12 -8.20
N PRO A 94 10.98 -14.16 -8.03
CA PRO A 94 11.37 -15.04 -9.12
C PRO A 94 10.15 -15.66 -9.80
N LEU A 95 10.11 -15.64 -11.13
CA LEU A 95 8.97 -16.13 -11.91
C LEU A 95 8.72 -17.63 -11.67
N ASP A 96 9.77 -18.41 -11.39
CA ASP A 96 9.70 -19.83 -11.04
C ASP A 96 8.87 -20.12 -9.78
N THR A 97 8.84 -19.19 -8.83
CA THR A 97 8.01 -19.28 -7.62
C THR A 97 6.54 -18.99 -7.85
N ILE A 98 6.18 -18.37 -8.97
CA ILE A 98 4.79 -18.05 -9.30
C ILE A 98 4.15 -19.25 -9.99
N GLU A 99 2.99 -19.66 -9.50
CA GLU A 99 2.19 -20.74 -10.09
C GLU A 99 1.33 -20.17 -11.24
N PRO A 100 1.68 -20.42 -12.51
CA PRO A 100 1.02 -19.76 -13.64
C PRO A 100 -0.39 -20.29 -13.90
N SER A 101 -0.68 -21.55 -13.53
CA SER A 101 -2.02 -22.17 -13.60
C SER A 101 -3.01 -21.52 -12.63
N GLY A 102 -2.53 -21.06 -11.48
CA GLY A 102 -3.34 -20.40 -10.45
C GLY A 102 -3.46 -18.89 -10.65
N ALA A 103 -2.72 -18.30 -11.60
CA ALA A 103 -2.71 -16.86 -11.85
C ALA A 103 -3.98 -16.43 -12.63
N HIS A 104 -4.83 -15.60 -12.02
CA HIS A 104 -6.09 -15.16 -12.62
C HIS A 104 -6.52 -13.77 -12.15
N VAL A 105 -7.47 -13.18 -12.87
CA VAL A 105 -8.10 -11.91 -12.49
C VAL A 105 -9.27 -12.20 -11.56
N VAL A 106 -9.34 -11.48 -10.45
CA VAL A 106 -10.41 -11.61 -9.45
C VAL A 106 -11.07 -10.27 -9.18
N ASN A 107 -12.37 -10.33 -8.87
CA ASN A 107 -13.11 -9.20 -8.35
C ASN A 107 -13.43 -9.47 -6.88
N MET A 108 -12.69 -8.85 -5.97
CA MET A 108 -12.85 -9.07 -4.53
C MET A 108 -14.16 -8.53 -3.95
N ARG A 109 -14.96 -7.79 -4.74
CA ARG A 109 -16.31 -7.38 -4.33
C ARG A 109 -17.31 -8.53 -4.46
N THR A 110 -17.08 -9.45 -5.39
CA THR A 110 -17.96 -10.60 -5.66
C THR A 110 -17.35 -11.91 -5.15
N ASP A 111 -16.05 -12.12 -5.38
CA ASP A 111 -15.33 -13.36 -5.07
C ASP A 111 -14.94 -13.40 -3.59
N ARG A 112 -15.56 -14.31 -2.84
CA ARG A 112 -15.42 -14.35 -1.37
C ARG A 112 -14.11 -14.96 -0.88
N GLU A 113 -13.50 -15.86 -1.65
CA GLU A 113 -12.32 -16.63 -1.23
C GLU A 113 -11.07 -15.74 -1.13
N VAL A 114 -10.92 -14.81 -2.06
CA VAL A 114 -9.79 -13.86 -2.14
C VAL A 114 -10.04 -12.55 -1.37
N ARG A 115 -11.10 -12.48 -0.55
CA ARG A 115 -11.35 -11.29 0.28
C ARG A 115 -10.27 -11.15 1.33
N LEU A 116 -9.83 -9.92 1.54
CA LEU A 116 -8.96 -9.58 2.67
C LEU A 116 -9.70 -9.85 3.98
N GLY A 117 -9.12 -10.70 4.81
CA GLY A 117 -9.53 -10.93 6.19
C GLY A 117 -8.73 -10.04 7.14
N VAL A 118 -7.87 -10.67 7.95
CA VAL A 118 -7.10 -9.97 8.99
C VAL A 118 -5.85 -9.32 8.39
N ARG A 119 -5.67 -8.01 8.63
CA ARG A 119 -4.41 -7.32 8.35
C ARG A 119 -3.37 -7.72 9.40
N THR A 120 -2.29 -8.37 8.98
CA THR A 120 -1.20 -8.77 9.88
C THR A 120 -0.09 -7.73 9.94
N ASN A 121 0.14 -6.98 8.86
CA ASN A 121 1.06 -5.84 8.84
C ASN A 121 0.74 -4.90 7.67
N GLY A 122 0.92 -3.60 7.87
CA GLY A 122 0.77 -2.59 6.81
C GLY A 122 -0.47 -1.72 6.94
N LEU A 123 -0.92 -1.19 5.82
CA LEU A 123 -2.02 -0.22 5.72
C LEU A 123 -3.27 -0.86 5.13
N GLY A 124 -4.43 -0.44 5.63
CA GLY A 124 -5.71 -0.85 5.07
C GLY A 124 -6.85 -0.01 5.64
N SER A 125 -8.00 -0.06 4.97
CA SER A 125 -9.31 0.53 5.32
C SER A 125 -9.68 1.91 4.76
N LEU A 126 -8.85 2.54 3.92
CA LEU A 126 -9.12 3.88 3.35
C LEU A 126 -8.91 3.93 1.83
N GLY A 127 -9.55 3.03 1.08
CA GLY A 127 -9.36 2.91 -0.38
C GLY A 127 -8.01 2.31 -0.80
N TYR A 128 -6.99 2.36 0.05
CA TYR A 128 -5.69 1.72 -0.18
C TYR A 128 -5.41 0.61 0.84
N SER A 129 -5.08 -0.58 0.35
CA SER A 129 -4.67 -1.76 1.12
C SER A 129 -3.26 -2.15 0.68
N LEU A 130 -2.29 -2.07 1.59
CA LEU A 130 -0.89 -2.35 1.32
C LEU A 130 -0.28 -3.18 2.46
N GLY A 131 0.46 -4.23 2.12
CA GLY A 131 1.21 -5.04 3.08
C GLY A 131 0.65 -6.45 3.24
N TRP A 132 0.79 -7.00 4.44
CA TRP A 132 0.48 -8.41 4.73
C TRP A 132 -0.91 -8.61 5.32
N PHE A 133 -1.63 -9.55 4.74
CA PHE A 133 -2.98 -9.92 5.14
C PHE A 133 -3.13 -11.44 5.21
N ARG A 134 -4.14 -11.89 5.95
CA ARG A 134 -4.73 -13.23 5.81
C ARG A 134 -6.02 -13.13 5.03
N LEU A 135 -6.24 -14.03 4.08
CA LEU A 135 -7.48 -14.06 3.30
C LEU A 135 -8.60 -14.75 4.09
N VAL A 136 -9.84 -14.42 3.75
CA VAL A 136 -11.02 -15.06 4.35
C VAL A 136 -11.05 -16.56 4.00
N GLY A 137 -10.67 -16.93 2.77
CA GLY A 137 -10.50 -18.33 2.36
C GLY A 137 -9.29 -19.03 2.98
N GLY A 138 -8.51 -18.35 3.83
CA GLY A 138 -7.25 -18.84 4.38
C GLY A 138 -6.03 -18.49 3.53
N GLY A 139 -4.84 -18.75 4.07
CA GLY A 139 -3.59 -18.38 3.42
C GLY A 139 -3.12 -16.95 3.71
N LYS A 140 -1.86 -16.69 3.38
CA LYS A 140 -1.19 -15.41 3.57
C LYS A 140 -1.16 -14.66 2.25
N ALA A 141 -1.41 -13.36 2.27
CA ALA A 141 -1.32 -12.54 1.08
C ALA A 141 -0.41 -11.33 1.27
N LEU A 142 0.37 -11.01 0.25
CA LEU A 142 1.02 -9.72 0.08
C LEU A 142 0.16 -8.89 -0.86
N VAL A 143 -0.19 -7.68 -0.43
CA VAL A 143 -1.30 -6.93 -1.02
C VAL A 143 -0.83 -5.54 -1.41
N ALA A 144 -1.20 -5.09 -2.61
CA ALA A 144 -1.19 -3.68 -3.01
C ALA A 144 -2.43 -3.39 -3.86
N LEU A 145 -3.49 -2.95 -3.19
CA LEU A 145 -4.80 -2.72 -3.80
C LEU A 145 -5.24 -1.29 -3.58
N THR A 146 -5.62 -0.64 -4.66
CA THR A 146 -6.27 0.66 -4.74
C THR A 146 -7.69 0.52 -5.26
N ASP A 147 -7.92 -0.45 -6.17
CA ASP A 147 -9.24 -0.95 -6.51
C ASP A 147 -9.35 -2.46 -6.23
N ARG A 148 -10.52 -2.86 -5.71
CA ARG A 148 -10.88 -4.23 -5.41
C ARG A 148 -11.66 -4.92 -6.52
N SER A 149 -12.07 -4.18 -7.56
CA SER A 149 -12.84 -4.72 -8.68
C SER A 149 -11.97 -5.36 -9.77
N SER A 150 -10.73 -4.87 -9.91
CA SER A 150 -9.75 -5.29 -10.91
C SER A 150 -8.45 -5.67 -10.21
N VAL A 151 -8.30 -6.95 -9.87
CA VAL A 151 -7.17 -7.46 -9.10
C VAL A 151 -6.55 -8.67 -9.79
N ALA A 152 -5.24 -8.64 -10.00
CA ALA A 152 -4.45 -9.81 -10.38
C ALA A 152 -4.13 -10.63 -9.11
N SER A 153 -4.53 -11.89 -9.12
CA SER A 153 -4.20 -12.87 -8.09
C SER A 153 -3.11 -13.80 -8.58
N LEU A 154 -2.00 -13.83 -7.85
CA LEU A 154 -0.81 -14.60 -8.19
C LEU A 154 -0.44 -15.51 -7.00
N PRO A 155 -0.81 -16.79 -7.04
CA PRO A 155 -0.34 -17.77 -6.07
C PRO A 155 1.17 -18.01 -6.24
N LEU A 156 1.89 -18.06 -5.13
CA LEU A 156 3.29 -18.47 -5.06
C LEU A 156 3.39 -19.86 -4.44
N ASN A 157 4.42 -20.60 -4.81
CA ASN A 157 4.69 -21.97 -4.35
C ASN A 157 4.93 -22.06 -2.82
N ASP A 158 5.23 -20.94 -2.16
CA ASP A 158 5.39 -20.85 -0.70
C ASP A 158 4.06 -20.72 0.07
N GLY A 159 2.92 -20.78 -0.64
CA GLY A 159 1.58 -20.62 -0.07
C GLY A 159 1.17 -19.16 0.16
N THR A 160 1.98 -18.19 -0.27
CA THR A 160 1.62 -16.77 -0.30
C THR A 160 0.85 -16.46 -1.59
N THR A 161 -0.14 -15.58 -1.52
CA THR A 161 -0.77 -15.00 -2.71
C THR A 161 -0.40 -13.53 -2.84
N LEU A 162 0.17 -13.14 -3.97
CA LEU A 162 0.36 -11.74 -4.31
C LEU A 162 -0.92 -11.21 -4.95
N LEU A 163 -1.48 -10.14 -4.38
CA LEU A 163 -2.71 -9.51 -4.82
C LEU A 163 -2.44 -8.06 -5.19
N VAL A 164 -2.60 -7.74 -6.48
CA VAL A 164 -2.25 -6.42 -7.01
C VAL A 164 -3.37 -5.85 -7.87
N SER A 165 -3.77 -4.62 -7.59
CA SER A 165 -4.72 -3.90 -8.43
C SER A 165 -3.98 -3.32 -9.63
N LEU A 166 -4.38 -3.68 -10.84
CA LEU A 166 -3.73 -3.25 -12.08
C LEU A 166 -4.77 -2.66 -13.02
N GLU A 167 -4.37 -1.68 -13.84
CA GLU A 167 -5.25 -1.09 -14.86
C GLU A 167 -5.68 -2.15 -15.87
N GLU A 168 -4.75 -3.02 -16.28
CA GLU A 168 -4.98 -4.10 -17.24
C GLU A 168 -4.53 -5.46 -16.68
N PRO A 169 -5.26 -6.04 -15.70
CA PRO A 169 -4.82 -7.27 -15.03
C PRO A 169 -4.82 -8.47 -15.99
N ALA A 170 -5.74 -8.53 -16.96
CA ALA A 170 -5.80 -9.61 -17.93
C ALA A 170 -4.57 -9.64 -18.86
N VAL A 171 -4.13 -8.47 -19.33
CA VAL A 171 -2.92 -8.34 -20.17
C VAL A 171 -1.68 -8.70 -19.38
N PHE A 172 -1.63 -8.29 -18.11
CA PHE A 172 -0.56 -8.67 -17.20
C PHE A 172 -0.47 -10.19 -17.00
N ILE A 173 -1.59 -10.88 -16.75
CA ILE A 173 -1.61 -12.35 -16.58
C ILE A 173 -1.15 -13.06 -17.86
N GLN A 174 -1.59 -12.60 -19.03
CA GLN A 174 -1.14 -13.15 -20.32
C GLN A 174 0.37 -12.97 -20.51
N ALA A 175 0.90 -11.78 -20.22
CA ALA A 175 2.33 -11.50 -20.31
C ALA A 175 3.15 -12.36 -19.34
N LEU A 176 2.64 -12.58 -18.13
CA LEU A 176 3.24 -13.46 -17.13
C LEU A 176 3.28 -14.92 -17.61
N GLN A 177 2.18 -15.42 -18.16
CA GLN A 177 2.11 -16.79 -18.69
C GLN A 177 3.07 -16.98 -19.88
N ALA A 178 3.14 -16.00 -20.79
CA ALA A 178 4.09 -16.02 -21.89
C ALA A 178 5.56 -16.01 -21.41
N ALA A 179 5.87 -15.25 -20.36
CA ALA A 179 7.21 -15.22 -19.77
C ALA A 179 7.58 -16.54 -19.06
N ARG A 180 6.61 -17.33 -18.60
CA ARG A 180 6.84 -18.65 -17.98
C ARG A 180 6.91 -19.80 -18.98
N ALA A 181 6.40 -19.60 -20.19
CA ALA A 181 6.39 -20.60 -21.24
C ALA A 181 7.70 -20.66 -22.06
N ASN A 182 8.54 -19.63 -21.94
CA ASN A 182 9.88 -19.54 -22.52
C ASN A 182 10.94 -20.01 -21.52
#